data_AF-V5HEE8-F1
#
_entry.id   AF-V5HEE8-F1
#
_cell.length_a   1.000
_cell.length_b   1.000
_cell.length_c   1.000
_cell.angle_alpha   90.00
_cell.angle_beta   90.00
_cell.angle_gamma   90.00
#
_symmetry.space_group_name_H-M   'P 1'
#
loop_
_entity.id
_entity.type
_entity.pdbx_description
1 polymer ?
#
loop_
_entity_poly.entity_id
_entity_poly.type
_entity_poly.pdbx_seq_one_letter_code
_entity_poly.pdbx_strand_id
1 'polypeptide(L)'
;MLRGAVIIFTGLLSVAFLGRRLRGYEWVGIMLVMCGLVVVGLSDILFPDSSTSSKGTNSIITGDLLIILAQVITATQMVIEEKFVNKYRVAPLQAVGWEGFFGFVVLSFLLVPMYFIPVGNTIFQNPGGQLEDAIDGFYQIYNSWQVALGVLGTIASISFFNFAGISVTKELSATTRMVLDSVRTLFIWVFSLAVRWQSFNWTQIVGFVVLILGMFLYNNVVIRPWLIGRGCLKDDEGLQDDLEGLVPEETKPSTQETEKY
;
A
#
# COMPACT_ATOMS: atom_id res chain seq x y z
N MET A 1 9.18 -4.32 -6.77
CA MET A 1 8.73 -3.03 -7.36
C MET A 1 7.25 -3.02 -7.76
N LEU A 2 6.56 -4.17 -7.74
CA LEU A 2 5.15 -4.30 -8.11
C LEU A 2 4.14 -3.67 -7.12
N ARG A 3 4.59 -3.02 -6.03
CA ARG A 3 3.71 -2.33 -5.08
C ARG A 3 2.95 -1.14 -5.70
N GLY A 4 3.44 -0.58 -6.81
CA GLY A 4 2.69 0.41 -7.60
C GLY A 4 1.36 -0.13 -8.16
N ALA A 5 1.20 -1.46 -8.24
CA ALA A 5 -0.05 -2.10 -8.69
C ALA A 5 -1.24 -1.81 -7.77
N VAL A 6 -0.99 -1.51 -6.49
CA VAL A 6 -2.05 -1.14 -5.53
C VAL A 6 -2.89 0.01 -6.08
N ILE A 7 -2.28 0.94 -6.81
CA ILE A 7 -2.94 2.15 -7.32
C ILE A 7 -4.04 1.86 -8.33
N ILE A 8 -3.82 0.86 -9.18
CA ILE A 8 -4.83 0.43 -10.14
C ILE A 8 -6.03 -0.15 -9.38
N PHE A 9 -5.77 -1.03 -8.43
CA PHE A 9 -6.84 -1.73 -7.70
C PHE A 9 -7.61 -0.80 -6.77
N THR A 10 -6.93 0.05 -6.00
CA THR A 10 -7.62 1.01 -5.13
C THR A 10 -8.43 2.01 -5.94
N GLY A 11 -7.90 2.53 -7.06
CA GLY A 11 -8.65 3.44 -7.92
C GLY A 11 -9.94 2.83 -8.46
N LEU A 12 -9.89 1.58 -8.95
CA LEU A 12 -11.07 0.85 -9.42
C LEU A 12 -12.04 0.51 -8.29
N LEU A 13 -11.53 0.06 -7.14
CA LEU A 13 -12.34 -0.30 -5.99
C LEU A 13 -12.97 0.93 -5.32
N SER A 14 -12.32 2.09 -5.33
CA SER A 14 -12.89 3.35 -4.86
C SER A 14 -14.10 3.78 -5.69
N VAL A 15 -14.12 3.53 -7.01
CA VAL A 15 -15.33 3.76 -7.82
C VAL A 15 -16.46 2.84 -7.38
N ALA A 16 -16.15 1.56 -7.15
CA ALA A 16 -17.16 0.56 -6.79
C ALA A 16 -17.72 0.74 -5.37
N PHE A 17 -16.87 1.03 -4.38
CA PHE A 17 -17.24 1.00 -2.96
C PHE A 17 -17.47 2.38 -2.33
N LEU A 18 -16.83 3.43 -2.85
CA LEU A 18 -16.98 4.84 -2.42
C LEU A 18 -17.79 5.67 -3.41
N GLY A 19 -18.17 5.15 -4.58
CA GLY A 19 -18.97 5.89 -5.55
C GLY A 19 -18.26 7.07 -6.23
N ARG A 20 -16.93 7.15 -6.11
CA ARG A 20 -16.13 8.19 -6.79
C ARG A 20 -16.26 8.06 -8.31
N ARG A 21 -16.28 9.19 -9.02
CA ARG A 21 -16.26 9.21 -10.50
C ARG A 21 -14.84 9.50 -10.98
N LEU A 22 -14.21 8.50 -11.63
CA LEU A 22 -12.90 8.68 -12.24
C LEU A 22 -12.99 9.60 -13.47
N ARG A 23 -12.22 10.69 -13.48
CA ARG A 23 -12.11 11.59 -14.64
C ARG A 23 -11.18 10.99 -15.70
N GLY A 24 -11.29 11.48 -16.94
CA GLY A 24 -10.55 10.89 -18.08
C GLY A 24 -9.02 10.85 -17.91
N TYR A 25 -8.42 11.85 -17.25
CA TYR A 25 -6.98 11.87 -16.99
C TYR A 25 -6.55 10.84 -15.94
N GLU A 26 -7.43 10.44 -15.02
CA GLU A 26 -7.16 9.42 -13.99
C GLU A 26 -7.08 8.04 -14.64
N TRP A 27 -7.93 7.79 -15.64
CA TRP A 27 -7.83 6.61 -16.50
C TRP A 27 -6.51 6.54 -17.26
N VAL A 28 -6.04 7.67 -17.81
CA VAL A 28 -4.72 7.72 -18.45
C VAL A 28 -3.61 7.44 -17.43
N GLY A 29 -3.73 7.96 -16.20
CA GLY A 29 -2.79 7.69 -15.12
C GLY A 29 -2.70 6.22 -14.77
N ILE A 30 -3.85 5.54 -14.62
CA ILE A 30 -3.95 4.11 -14.37
C ILE A 30 -3.30 3.30 -15.51
N MET A 31 -3.55 3.65 -16.77
CA MET A 31 -2.93 2.97 -17.92
C MET A 31 -1.42 3.14 -17.95
N LEU A 32 -0.93 4.33 -17.61
CA LEU A 32 0.50 4.61 -17.58
C LEU A 32 1.20 3.85 -16.43
N VAL A 33 0.55 3.73 -15.26
CA VAL A 33 1.01 2.86 -14.16
C VAL A 33 1.04 1.39 -14.58
N MET A 34 0.02 0.90 -15.30
CA MET A 34 -0.01 -0.46 -15.85
C MET A 34 1.18 -0.72 -16.78
N CYS A 35 1.48 0.19 -17.71
CA CYS A 35 2.63 0.07 -18.59
C CYS A 35 3.94 0.01 -17.81
N GLY A 36 4.11 0.88 -16.80
CA GLY A 36 5.31 0.88 -15.96
C GLY A 36 5.49 -0.44 -15.20
N LEU A 37 4.42 -1.03 -14.67
CA LEU A 37 4.47 -2.33 -13.99
C LEU A 37 4.90 -3.46 -14.92
N VAL A 38 4.36 -3.48 -16.14
CA VAL A 38 4.73 -4.49 -17.15
C VAL A 38 6.21 -4.38 -17.51
N VAL A 39 6.72 -3.16 -17.72
CA VAL A 39 8.14 -2.94 -18.03
C VAL A 39 9.04 -3.42 -16.90
N VAL A 40 8.70 -3.09 -15.65
CA VAL A 40 9.48 -3.51 -14.48
C VAL A 40 9.43 -5.03 -14.29
N GLY A 41 8.26 -5.65 -14.39
CA GLY A 41 8.12 -7.11 -14.26
C GLY A 41 8.85 -7.87 -15.38
N LEU A 42 8.80 -7.38 -16.63
CA LEU A 42 9.55 -7.99 -17.73
C LEU A 42 11.06 -7.83 -17.56
N SER A 43 11.52 -6.72 -16.97
CA SER A 43 12.95 -6.52 -16.68
C SER A 43 13.49 -7.57 -15.72
N ASP A 44 12.71 -7.94 -14.71
CA ASP A 44 13.13 -8.93 -13.70
C ASP A 44 13.19 -10.36 -14.29
N ILE A 45 12.39 -10.66 -15.33
CA ILE A 45 12.42 -11.93 -16.06
C ILE A 45 13.56 -11.99 -17.09
N LEU A 46 13.77 -10.90 -17.83
CA LEU A 46 14.72 -10.85 -18.96
C LEU A 46 16.17 -10.63 -18.50
N PHE A 47 16.37 -9.93 -17.38
CA PHE A 47 17.68 -9.62 -16.82
C PHE A 47 17.80 -10.13 -15.37
N PRO A 48 17.77 -11.45 -15.15
CA PRO A 48 17.95 -11.99 -13.81
C PRO A 48 19.38 -11.69 -13.32
N ASP A 49 19.50 -11.05 -12.16
CA ASP A 49 20.80 -10.86 -11.49
C ASP A 49 21.49 -12.21 -11.26
N SER A 50 22.82 -12.21 -11.12
CA SER A 50 23.63 -13.43 -10.92
C SER A 50 23.26 -14.24 -9.66
N SER A 51 22.62 -13.61 -8.67
CA SER A 51 22.01 -14.27 -7.49
C SER A 51 20.67 -14.95 -7.79
N THR A 52 20.01 -14.54 -8.88
CA THR A 52 18.67 -14.95 -9.30
C THR A 52 18.73 -16.07 -10.33
N SER A 53 19.85 -16.23 -11.04
CA SER A 53 20.07 -17.33 -12.01
C SER A 53 20.02 -18.74 -11.40
N SER A 54 20.14 -18.86 -10.07
CA SER A 54 20.00 -20.13 -9.34
C SER A 54 18.55 -20.50 -9.00
N LYS A 55 17.62 -19.52 -9.09
CA LYS A 55 16.19 -19.71 -8.82
C LYS A 55 15.46 -19.82 -10.15
N GLY A 56 14.77 -20.93 -10.40
CA GLY A 56 14.07 -21.15 -11.67
C GLY A 56 13.03 -20.07 -11.96
N THR A 57 12.82 -19.76 -13.25
CA THR A 57 11.87 -18.74 -13.73
C THR A 57 10.46 -18.91 -13.14
N ASN A 58 10.03 -20.15 -12.92
CA ASN A 58 8.75 -20.45 -12.28
C ASN A 58 8.63 -19.87 -10.87
N SER A 59 9.71 -19.91 -10.06
CA SER A 59 9.72 -19.36 -8.70
C SER A 59 9.61 -17.84 -8.70
N ILE A 60 10.21 -17.18 -9.69
CA ILE A 60 10.13 -15.72 -9.88
C ILE A 60 8.68 -15.33 -10.23
N ILE A 61 8.10 -16.00 -11.24
CA ILE A 61 6.71 -15.76 -11.67
C ILE A 61 5.72 -16.03 -10.53
N THR A 62 5.89 -17.12 -9.77
CA THR A 62 5.03 -17.40 -8.60
C THR A 62 5.15 -16.31 -7.54
N GLY A 63 6.36 -15.81 -7.28
CA GLY A 63 6.57 -14.69 -6.35
C GLY A 63 5.87 -13.41 -6.80
N ASP A 64 6.02 -13.03 -8.07
CA ASP A 64 5.39 -11.84 -8.63
C ASP A 64 3.86 -11.93 -8.60
N LEU A 65 3.30 -13.09 -8.92
CA LEU A 65 1.85 -13.32 -8.87
C LEU A 65 1.32 -13.22 -7.43
N LEU A 66 2.04 -13.77 -6.45
CA LEU A 66 1.70 -13.62 -5.02
C LEU A 66 1.72 -12.15 -4.59
N ILE A 67 2.68 -11.35 -5.06
CA ILE A 67 2.76 -9.92 -4.75
C ILE A 67 1.55 -9.18 -5.33
N ILE A 68 1.15 -9.47 -6.58
CA ILE A 68 -0.02 -8.87 -7.22
C ILE A 68 -1.30 -9.22 -6.45
N LEU A 69 -1.50 -10.49 -6.08
CA LEU A 69 -2.64 -10.91 -5.26
C LEU A 69 -2.67 -10.20 -3.92
N ALA A 70 -1.52 -10.09 -3.23
CA ALA A 70 -1.42 -9.33 -1.99
C ALA A 70 -1.80 -7.85 -2.20
N GLN A 71 -1.42 -7.23 -3.32
CA GLN A 71 -1.79 -5.84 -3.61
C GLN A 71 -3.30 -5.64 -3.76
N VAL A 72 -4.04 -6.62 -4.30
CA VAL A 72 -5.51 -6.55 -4.39
C VAL A 72 -6.15 -6.54 -3.00
N ILE A 73 -5.65 -7.40 -2.10
CA ILE A 73 -6.14 -7.47 -0.72
C ILE A 73 -5.83 -6.17 0.01
N THR A 74 -4.59 -5.68 -0.08
CA THR A 74 -4.18 -4.39 0.51
C THR A 74 -5.00 -3.23 -0.05
N ALA A 75 -5.23 -3.19 -1.36
CA ALA A 75 -6.06 -2.17 -1.97
C ALA A 75 -7.50 -2.18 -1.43
N THR A 76 -8.08 -3.37 -1.30
CA THR A 76 -9.42 -3.53 -0.73
C THR A 76 -9.47 -3.06 0.73
N GLN A 77 -8.47 -3.44 1.54
CA GLN A 77 -8.35 -2.99 2.92
C GLN A 77 -8.28 -1.47 3.00
N MET A 78 -7.46 -0.81 2.16
CA MET A 78 -7.34 0.66 2.13
C MET A 78 -8.66 1.36 1.77
N VAL A 79 -9.40 0.86 0.78
CA VAL A 79 -10.68 1.45 0.36
C VAL A 79 -11.76 1.26 1.44
N ILE A 80 -11.80 0.10 2.07
CA ILE A 80 -12.71 -0.17 3.19
C ILE A 80 -12.33 0.70 4.39
N GLU A 81 -11.04 0.82 4.73
CA GLU A 81 -10.52 1.67 5.80
C GLU A 81 -10.95 3.13 5.59
N GLU A 82 -10.75 3.69 4.40
CA GLU A 82 -11.20 5.04 4.04
C GLU A 82 -12.71 5.21 4.26
N LYS A 83 -13.52 4.22 3.83
CA LYS A 83 -14.97 4.24 4.03
C LYS A 83 -15.36 4.26 5.51
N PHE A 84 -14.72 3.43 6.33
CA PHE A 84 -15.05 3.34 7.76
C PHE A 84 -14.56 4.56 8.55
N VAL A 85 -13.34 5.02 8.30
CA VAL A 85 -12.76 6.18 8.98
C VAL A 85 -13.55 7.46 8.66
N ASN A 86 -14.00 7.63 7.42
CA ASN A 86 -14.80 8.79 7.02
C ASN A 86 -16.23 8.72 7.53
N LYS A 87 -16.90 7.55 7.41
CA LYS A 87 -18.30 7.39 7.83
C LYS A 87 -18.48 7.45 9.34
N TYR A 88 -17.61 6.79 10.10
CA TYR A 88 -17.76 6.65 11.56
C TYR A 88 -16.83 7.59 12.36
N ARG A 89 -16.07 8.46 11.68
CA ARG A 89 -15.15 9.45 12.27
C ARG A 89 -14.22 8.88 13.35
N VAL A 90 -13.83 7.62 13.20
CA VAL A 90 -12.98 6.91 14.17
C VAL A 90 -11.64 7.63 14.33
N ALA A 91 -11.12 7.68 15.54
CA ALA A 91 -9.79 8.24 15.79
C ALA A 91 -8.72 7.32 15.14
N PRO A 92 -7.76 7.85 14.35
CA PRO A 92 -6.73 7.03 13.70
C PRO A 92 -5.97 6.12 14.66
N LEU A 93 -5.66 6.63 15.86
CA LEU A 93 -4.96 5.85 16.89
C LEU A 93 -5.78 4.64 17.37
N GLN A 94 -7.10 4.78 17.49
CA GLN A 94 -7.99 3.68 17.88
C GLN A 94 -8.11 2.65 16.74
N ALA A 95 -8.20 3.11 15.48
CA ALA A 95 -8.23 2.23 14.32
C ALA A 95 -6.96 1.38 14.23
N VAL A 96 -5.77 2.00 14.32
CA VAL A 96 -4.49 1.26 14.33
C VAL A 96 -4.40 0.29 15.51
N GLY A 97 -4.90 0.67 16.68
CA GLY A 97 -4.94 -0.22 17.85
C GLY A 97 -5.75 -1.49 17.59
N TRP A 98 -6.93 -1.37 16.99
CA TRP A 98 -7.75 -2.53 16.63
C TRP A 98 -7.13 -3.38 15.52
N GLU A 99 -6.58 -2.75 14.47
CA GLU A 99 -5.88 -3.47 13.41
C GLU A 99 -4.68 -4.25 13.96
N GLY A 100 -3.89 -3.63 14.85
CA GLY A 100 -2.76 -4.26 15.51
C GLY A 100 -3.18 -5.42 16.41
N PHE A 101 -4.26 -5.26 17.18
CA PHE A 101 -4.78 -6.31 18.05
C PHE A 101 -5.27 -7.52 17.25
N PHE A 102 -6.14 -7.32 16.25
CA PHE A 102 -6.64 -8.42 15.42
C PHE A 102 -5.52 -9.05 14.58
N GLY A 103 -4.60 -8.25 14.05
CA GLY A 103 -3.43 -8.74 13.33
C GLY A 103 -2.54 -9.62 14.21
N PHE A 104 -2.25 -9.19 15.44
CA PHE A 104 -1.49 -9.98 16.40
C PHE A 104 -2.17 -11.29 16.75
N VAL A 105 -3.48 -11.27 17.04
CA VAL A 105 -4.26 -12.47 17.36
C VAL A 105 -4.24 -13.45 16.20
N VAL A 106 -4.60 -13.00 14.99
CA VAL A 106 -4.65 -13.85 13.80
C VAL A 106 -3.28 -14.44 13.48
N LEU A 107 -2.22 -13.64 13.48
CA LEU A 107 -0.86 -14.11 13.21
C LEU A 107 -0.37 -15.10 14.28
N SER A 108 -0.67 -14.86 15.56
CA SER A 108 -0.31 -15.78 16.65
C SER A 108 -0.96 -17.15 16.49
N PHE A 109 -2.25 -17.19 16.10
CA PHE A 109 -2.92 -18.46 15.80
C PHE A 109 -2.39 -19.13 14.53
N LEU A 110 -2.00 -18.34 13.53
CA LEU A 110 -1.51 -18.82 12.24
C LEU A 110 -0.08 -19.38 12.32
N LEU A 111 0.75 -18.91 13.26
CA LEU A 111 2.07 -19.49 13.54
C LEU A 111 2.00 -20.96 13.99
N VAL A 112 0.94 -21.37 14.69
CA VAL A 112 0.79 -22.76 15.18
C VAL A 112 0.74 -23.78 14.03
N PRO A 113 -0.20 -23.71 13.06
CA PRO A 113 -0.22 -24.64 11.95
C PRO A 113 0.99 -24.47 11.02
N MET A 114 1.53 -23.26 10.85
CA MET A 114 2.72 -23.05 10.00
C MET A 114 3.97 -23.77 10.53
N TYR A 115 4.12 -23.90 11.84
CA TYR A 115 5.19 -24.70 12.45
C TYR A 115 5.15 -26.17 12.04
N PHE A 116 3.95 -26.73 11.85
CA PHE A 116 3.76 -28.15 11.51
C PHE A 116 3.78 -28.46 10.01
N ILE A 117 3.85 -27.46 9.13
CA ILE A 117 3.88 -27.67 7.68
C ILE A 117 5.35 -27.81 7.24
N PRO A 118 5.80 -29.01 6.81
CA PRO A 118 7.14 -29.19 6.26
C PRO A 118 7.17 -28.73 4.79
N VAL A 119 8.05 -27.79 4.47
CA VAL A 119 8.24 -27.25 3.10
C VAL A 119 9.61 -27.66 2.54
N GLY A 120 10.46 -28.23 3.40
CA GLY A 120 11.85 -28.54 3.07
C GLY A 120 12.73 -27.29 2.99
N ASN A 121 14.01 -27.50 2.67
CA ASN A 121 15.03 -26.44 2.74
C ASN A 121 15.25 -25.70 1.40
N THR A 122 14.29 -25.76 0.49
CA THR A 122 14.40 -25.19 -0.86
C THR A 122 14.05 -23.70 -0.88
N ILE A 123 13.09 -23.27 -0.05
CA ILE A 123 12.63 -21.87 0.04
C ILE A 123 13.04 -21.26 1.39
N PHE A 124 12.82 -21.98 2.49
CA PHE A 124 13.14 -21.53 3.85
C PHE A 124 14.24 -22.44 4.42
N GLN A 125 15.33 -21.85 4.89
CA GLN A 125 16.48 -22.59 5.43
C GLN A 125 16.31 -22.80 6.94
N ASN A 126 15.21 -23.41 7.35
CA ASN A 126 14.96 -23.73 8.75
C ASN A 126 15.60 -25.09 9.10
N PRO A 127 16.17 -25.27 10.31
CA PRO A 127 16.83 -26.52 10.71
C PRO A 127 15.94 -27.75 10.57
N GLY A 128 14.63 -27.60 10.85
CA GLY A 128 13.63 -28.66 10.74
C GLY A 128 12.87 -28.70 9.40
N GLY A 129 13.18 -27.83 8.44
CA GLY A 129 12.46 -27.75 7.15
C GLY A 129 10.98 -27.35 7.27
N GLN A 130 10.61 -26.75 8.41
CA GLN A 130 9.28 -26.21 8.68
C GLN A 130 9.07 -24.89 7.93
N LEU A 131 7.82 -24.53 7.64
CA LEU A 131 7.49 -23.27 6.97
C LEU A 131 7.91 -22.05 7.82
N GLU A 132 7.58 -22.06 9.11
CA GLU A 132 7.94 -21.00 10.08
C GLU A 132 8.37 -21.63 11.41
N ASP A 133 9.57 -21.29 11.88
CA ASP A 133 10.10 -21.74 13.18
C ASP A 133 10.13 -20.56 14.16
N ALA A 134 8.97 -20.27 14.74
CA ALA A 134 8.83 -19.17 15.70
C ALA A 134 9.67 -19.41 16.97
N ILE A 135 9.86 -20.66 17.38
CA ILE A 135 10.60 -21.00 18.61
C ILE A 135 12.07 -20.64 18.45
N ASP A 136 12.68 -21.03 17.33
CA ASP A 136 14.05 -20.64 17.01
C ASP A 136 14.18 -19.11 16.88
N GLY A 137 13.20 -18.46 16.25
CA GLY A 137 13.13 -17.00 16.18
C GLY A 137 13.15 -16.31 17.56
N PHE A 138 12.37 -16.78 18.53
CA PHE A 138 12.41 -16.25 19.90
C PHE A 138 13.75 -16.50 20.59
N TYR A 139 14.37 -17.65 20.33
CA TYR A 139 15.69 -17.95 20.87
C TYR A 139 16.78 -17.02 20.30
N GLN A 140 16.73 -16.71 19.01
CA GLN A 140 17.63 -15.76 18.35
C GLN A 140 17.47 -14.34 18.90
N ILE A 141 16.23 -13.89 19.13
CA ILE A 141 15.94 -12.58 19.73
C ILE A 141 16.48 -12.50 21.15
N TYR A 142 16.31 -13.55 21.94
CA TYR A 142 16.79 -13.58 23.33
C TYR A 142 18.32 -13.55 23.41
N ASN A 143 19.01 -14.28 22.53
CA ASN A 143 20.45 -14.47 22.62
C ASN A 143 21.26 -13.36 21.94
N SER A 144 20.70 -12.62 20.98
CA SER A 144 21.39 -11.54 20.27
C SER A 144 20.74 -10.18 20.50
N TRP A 145 21.48 -9.28 21.16
CA TRP A 145 21.05 -7.91 21.38
C TRP A 145 20.90 -7.12 20.06
N GLN A 146 21.67 -7.45 19.01
CA GLN A 146 21.54 -6.81 17.71
C GLN A 146 20.21 -7.17 17.04
N VAL A 147 19.81 -8.45 17.11
CA VAL A 147 18.52 -8.92 16.59
C VAL A 147 17.38 -8.30 17.40
N ALA A 148 17.47 -8.32 18.73
CA ALA A 148 16.46 -7.71 19.59
C ALA A 148 16.26 -6.22 19.29
N LEU A 149 17.35 -5.46 19.13
CA LEU A 149 17.29 -4.03 18.78
C LEU A 149 16.68 -3.82 17.39
N GLY A 150 17.04 -4.65 16.41
CA GLY A 150 16.45 -4.62 15.06
C GLY A 150 14.94 -4.89 15.08
N VAL A 151 14.49 -5.88 15.85
CA VAL A 151 13.07 -6.21 16.03
C VAL A 151 12.32 -5.05 16.70
N LEU A 152 12.85 -4.51 17.81
CA LEU A 152 12.25 -3.37 18.50
C LEU A 152 12.15 -2.12 17.61
N GLY A 153 13.22 -1.81 16.87
CA GLY A 153 13.23 -0.70 15.90
C GLY A 153 12.19 -0.90 14.80
N THR A 154 12.03 -2.13 14.30
CA THR A 154 11.03 -2.47 13.30
C THR A 154 9.60 -2.32 13.84
N ILE A 155 9.33 -2.81 15.05
CA ILE A 155 8.02 -2.64 15.71
C ILE A 155 7.68 -1.15 15.83
N ALA A 156 8.59 -0.34 16.40
CA ALA A 156 8.37 1.09 16.57
C ALA A 156 8.14 1.80 15.22
N SER A 157 8.94 1.48 14.20
CA SER A 157 8.81 2.06 12.87
C SER A 157 7.49 1.71 12.21
N ILE A 158 7.03 0.46 12.29
CA ILE A 158 5.78 0.03 11.67
C ILE A 158 4.57 0.64 12.39
N SER A 159 4.60 0.71 13.73
CA SER A 159 3.54 1.35 14.51
C SER A 159 3.37 2.83 14.13
N PHE A 160 4.47 3.58 14.02
CA PHE A 160 4.42 4.98 13.59
C PHE A 160 3.95 5.12 12.13
N PHE A 161 4.44 4.25 11.24
CA PHE A 161 4.04 4.23 9.84
C PHE A 161 2.53 3.98 9.67
N ASN A 162 1.95 3.03 10.40
CA ASN A 162 0.51 2.73 10.34
C ASN A 162 -0.33 3.89 10.89
N PHE A 163 0.09 4.50 12.00
CA PHE A 163 -0.58 5.68 12.56
C PHE A 163 -0.57 6.88 11.59
N ALA A 164 0.59 7.20 11.04
CA ALA A 164 0.72 8.26 10.04
C ALA A 164 -0.11 7.93 8.78
N GLY A 165 -0.09 6.66 8.35
CA GLY A 165 -0.86 6.17 7.21
C GLY A 165 -2.36 6.43 7.36
N ILE A 166 -2.99 5.96 8.45
CA ILE A 166 -4.41 6.17 8.69
C ILE A 166 -4.73 7.67 8.86
N SER A 167 -3.83 8.42 9.49
CA SER A 167 -4.00 9.88 9.63
C SER A 167 -4.05 10.59 8.27
N VAL A 168 -3.19 10.20 7.32
CA VAL A 168 -3.24 10.71 5.94
C VAL A 168 -4.52 10.28 5.23
N THR A 169 -4.96 9.02 5.40
CA THR A 169 -6.24 8.56 4.83
C THR A 169 -7.41 9.42 5.33
N LYS A 170 -7.40 9.76 6.62
CA LYS A 170 -8.46 10.51 7.29
C LYS A 170 -8.53 11.98 6.87
N GLU A 171 -7.38 12.66 6.81
CA GLU A 171 -7.32 14.10 6.53
C GLU A 171 -7.30 14.41 5.03
N LEU A 172 -6.88 13.46 4.19
CA LEU A 172 -6.77 13.64 2.74
C LEU A 172 -7.58 12.56 2.00
N SER A 173 -6.97 11.42 1.71
CA SER A 173 -7.59 10.32 0.97
C SER A 173 -6.71 9.07 0.96
N ALA A 174 -7.30 7.91 0.66
CA ALA A 174 -6.52 6.69 0.43
C ALA A 174 -5.59 6.83 -0.79
N THR A 175 -6.02 7.56 -1.82
CA THR A 175 -5.22 7.80 -3.03
C THR A 175 -3.94 8.56 -2.71
N THR A 176 -3.99 9.55 -1.82
CA THR A 176 -2.80 10.31 -1.40
C THR A 176 -1.84 9.45 -0.59
N ARG A 177 -2.36 8.63 0.34
CA ARG A 177 -1.55 7.67 1.11
C ARG A 177 -0.75 6.74 0.21
N MET A 178 -1.37 6.22 -0.84
CA MET A 178 -0.69 5.33 -1.79
C MET A 178 0.40 6.01 -2.63
N VAL A 179 0.23 7.29 -2.95
CA VAL A 179 1.30 8.07 -3.59
C VAL A 179 2.49 8.21 -2.64
N LEU A 180 2.24 8.51 -1.36
CA LEU A 180 3.30 8.53 -0.33
C LEU A 180 3.98 7.16 -0.19
N ASP A 181 3.22 6.08 -0.24
CA ASP A 181 3.76 4.72 -0.22
C ASP A 181 4.68 4.42 -1.40
N SER A 182 4.36 4.97 -2.56
CA SER A 182 5.17 4.79 -3.76
C SER A 182 6.45 5.61 -3.70
N VAL A 183 6.39 6.85 -3.18
CA VAL A 183 7.58 7.68 -2.91
C VAL A 183 8.56 6.95 -1.98
N ARG A 184 8.07 6.28 -0.94
CA ARG A 184 8.91 5.47 -0.03
C ARG A 184 9.71 4.41 -0.79
N THR A 185 9.06 3.67 -1.71
CA THR A 185 9.75 2.62 -2.47
C THR A 185 10.83 3.18 -3.39
N LEU A 186 10.59 4.36 -3.99
CA LEU A 186 11.60 5.09 -4.75
C LEU A 186 12.79 5.51 -3.87
N PHE A 187 12.52 6.04 -2.69
CA PHE A 187 13.57 6.49 -1.78
C PHE A 187 14.51 5.33 -1.39
N ILE A 188 13.93 4.18 -1.04
CA ILE A 188 14.70 2.96 -0.72
C ILE A 188 15.54 2.52 -1.92
N TRP A 189 14.99 2.57 -3.13
CA TRP A 189 15.71 2.19 -4.34
C TRP A 189 16.88 3.13 -4.66
N VAL A 190 16.68 4.45 -4.59
CA VAL A 190 17.76 5.44 -4.79
C VAL A 190 18.88 5.23 -3.76
N PHE A 191 18.51 5.02 -2.49
CA PHE A 191 19.49 4.74 -1.43
C PHE A 191 20.25 3.43 -1.68
N SER A 192 19.56 2.36 -2.09
CA SER A 192 20.17 1.07 -2.41
C SER A 192 21.21 1.19 -3.53
N LEU A 193 20.93 1.98 -4.57
CA LEU A 193 21.89 2.27 -5.63
C LEU A 193 23.08 3.10 -5.13
N ALA A 194 22.85 4.10 -4.28
CA ALA A 194 23.91 4.94 -3.72
C ALA A 194 24.90 4.12 -2.88
N VAL A 195 24.41 3.15 -2.10
CA VAL A 195 25.22 2.23 -1.28
C VAL A 195 25.78 1.06 -2.10
N ARG A 196 25.43 0.95 -3.39
CA ARG A 196 25.82 -0.13 -4.31
C ARG A 196 25.36 -1.52 -3.85
N TRP A 197 24.22 -1.60 -3.17
CA TRP A 197 23.59 -2.88 -2.82
C TRP A 197 22.85 -3.54 -3.98
N GLN A 198 22.55 -2.77 -5.03
CA GLN A 198 21.87 -3.26 -6.22
C GLN A 198 22.68 -2.93 -7.48
N SER A 199 22.68 -3.86 -8.45
CA SER A 199 23.20 -3.64 -9.80
C SER A 199 22.33 -2.61 -10.54
N PHE A 200 22.96 -1.71 -11.28
CA PHE A 200 22.24 -0.67 -12.00
C PHE A 200 21.69 -1.21 -13.32
N ASN A 201 20.36 -1.31 -13.45
CA ASN A 201 19.70 -1.68 -14.70
C ASN A 201 18.86 -0.51 -15.25
N TRP A 202 19.18 -0.07 -16.47
CA TRP A 202 18.51 1.04 -17.15
C TRP A 202 17.01 0.77 -17.40
N THR A 203 16.62 -0.49 -17.62
CA THR A 203 15.23 -0.86 -17.90
C THR A 203 14.32 -0.64 -16.69
N GLN A 204 14.82 -0.89 -15.48
CA GLN A 204 14.09 -0.66 -14.23
C GLN A 204 13.82 0.83 -14.00
N ILE A 205 14.76 1.71 -14.39
CA ILE A 205 14.62 3.17 -14.25
C ILE A 205 13.53 3.70 -15.17
N VAL A 206 13.53 3.26 -16.43
CA VAL A 206 12.48 3.64 -17.38
C VAL A 206 11.12 3.21 -16.85
N GLY A 207 11.00 1.98 -16.35
CA GLY A 207 9.78 1.49 -15.71
C GLY A 207 9.35 2.34 -14.51
N PHE A 208 10.28 2.74 -13.64
CA PHE A 208 9.99 3.62 -12.51
C PHE A 208 9.56 5.02 -12.91
N VAL A 209 10.25 5.65 -13.86
CA VAL A 209 9.89 7.00 -14.33
C VAL A 209 8.48 6.98 -14.90
N VAL A 210 8.15 5.95 -15.70
CA VAL A 210 6.79 5.73 -16.20
C VAL A 210 5.81 5.56 -15.03
N LEU A 211 6.09 4.70 -14.05
CA LEU A 211 5.23 4.54 -12.87
C LEU A 211 4.96 5.87 -12.15
N ILE A 212 6.00 6.64 -11.88
CA ILE A 212 5.91 7.92 -11.16
C ILE A 212 5.08 8.95 -11.95
N LEU A 213 5.32 9.06 -13.26
CA LEU A 213 4.53 9.93 -14.11
C LEU A 213 3.06 9.53 -14.09
N GLY A 214 2.76 8.24 -14.11
CA GLY A 214 1.39 7.73 -14.04
C GLY A 214 0.72 8.05 -12.72
N MET A 215 1.45 7.94 -11.60
CA MET A 215 0.97 8.30 -10.27
C MET A 215 0.69 9.79 -10.12
N PHE A 216 1.58 10.64 -10.64
CA PHE A 216 1.38 12.08 -10.62
C PHE A 216 0.21 12.53 -11.50
N LEU A 217 -0.01 11.83 -12.63
CA LEU A 217 -1.14 12.05 -13.51
C LEU A 217 -2.46 11.64 -12.84
N TYR A 218 -2.47 10.47 -12.19
CA TYR A 218 -3.62 9.94 -11.47
C TYR A 218 -4.02 10.83 -10.29
N ASN A 219 -3.06 11.26 -9.47
CA ASN A 219 -3.35 12.03 -8.26
C ASN A 219 -3.53 13.53 -8.51
N ASN A 220 -3.70 13.96 -9.76
CA ASN A 220 -3.89 15.37 -10.13
C ASN A 220 -2.79 16.35 -9.69
N VAL A 221 -1.66 15.85 -9.17
CA VAL A 221 -0.58 16.66 -8.59
C VAL A 221 0.05 17.57 -9.64
N VAL A 222 0.07 17.15 -10.90
CA VAL A 222 0.71 17.88 -12.00
C VAL A 222 -0.30 18.59 -12.91
N ILE A 223 -1.44 17.96 -13.23
CA ILE A 223 -2.42 18.51 -14.19
C ILE A 223 -3.20 19.68 -13.59
N ARG A 224 -3.67 19.59 -12.34
CA ARG A 224 -4.52 20.61 -11.72
C ARG A 224 -3.78 21.95 -11.55
N PRO A 225 -2.55 22.02 -11.00
CA PRO A 225 -1.80 23.27 -10.93
C PRO A 225 -1.44 23.83 -12.32
N TRP A 226 -1.18 22.94 -13.29
CA TRP A 226 -0.84 23.35 -14.65
C TRP A 226 -2.04 23.91 -15.42
N LEU A 227 -3.25 23.38 -15.23
CA LEU A 227 -4.49 23.94 -15.79
C LEU A 227 -4.94 25.23 -15.10
N ILE A 228 -4.75 25.35 -13.77
CA ILE A 228 -5.00 26.60 -13.02
C ILE A 228 -4.02 27.68 -13.49
N GLY A 229 -2.73 27.34 -13.66
CA GLY A 229 -1.71 28.24 -14.20
C GLY A 229 -1.95 28.67 -15.65
N ARG A 230 -2.75 27.91 -16.42
CA ARG A 230 -3.21 28.29 -17.77
C ARG A 230 -4.60 28.96 -17.79
N GLY A 231 -5.23 29.18 -16.64
CA GLY A 231 -6.51 29.88 -16.51
C GLY A 231 -7.73 29.11 -17.03
N CYS A 232 -7.63 27.79 -17.25
CA CYS A 232 -8.74 26.97 -17.77
C CYS A 232 -9.67 26.42 -16.67
N LEU A 233 -9.30 26.51 -15.39
CA LEU A 233 -10.10 26.07 -14.25
C LEU A 233 -10.12 27.17 -13.19
N LYS A 234 -11.30 27.52 -12.67
CA LYS A 234 -11.43 28.31 -11.45
C LYS A 234 -11.06 27.43 -10.25
N ASP A 235 -10.45 28.03 -9.24
CA ASP A 235 -10.24 27.43 -7.92
C ASP A 235 -11.60 27.18 -7.25
N ASP A 236 -12.32 26.14 -7.66
CA ASP A 236 -13.39 25.60 -6.85
C ASP A 236 -12.81 24.61 -5.85
N GLU A 237 -13.21 24.80 -4.59
CA GLU A 237 -12.89 24.06 -3.37
C GLU A 237 -13.36 22.58 -3.39
N GLY A 238 -13.37 21.94 -4.56
CA GLY A 238 -13.90 20.59 -4.78
C GLY A 238 -13.02 19.44 -4.30
N LEU A 239 -12.22 19.62 -3.24
CA LEU A 239 -11.70 18.49 -2.47
C LEU A 239 -12.64 18.16 -1.29
N GLN A 240 -13.55 19.08 -0.93
CA GLN A 240 -14.48 18.92 0.18
C GLN A 240 -15.80 18.25 -0.27
N ASP A 241 -16.23 18.48 -1.52
CA ASP A 241 -17.49 17.95 -2.07
C ASP A 241 -17.51 16.41 -2.26
N ASP A 242 -16.35 15.78 -2.55
CA ASP A 242 -16.28 14.32 -2.71
C ASP A 242 -16.41 13.56 -1.37
N LEU A 243 -16.28 14.27 -0.24
CA LEU A 243 -16.50 13.74 1.11
C LEU A 243 -17.92 14.05 1.64
N GLU A 244 -18.49 15.20 1.26
CA GLU A 244 -19.86 15.57 1.63
C GLU A 244 -20.92 14.72 0.92
N GLY A 245 -20.65 14.22 -0.30
CA GLY A 245 -21.54 13.29 -1.00
C GLY A 245 -21.65 11.88 -0.38
N LEU A 246 -20.83 11.56 0.64
CA LEU A 246 -20.78 10.24 1.29
C LEU A 246 -21.47 10.20 2.66
N VAL A 247 -21.91 11.33 3.18
CA VAL A 247 -22.79 11.37 4.35
C VAL A 247 -24.22 11.34 3.83
N PRO A 248 -24.97 10.22 3.95
CA PRO A 248 -26.41 10.33 3.83
C PRO A 248 -26.84 11.37 4.86
N GLU A 249 -27.42 12.47 4.37
CA GLU A 249 -28.04 13.49 5.19
C GLU A 249 -29.02 12.77 6.13
N GLU A 250 -28.61 12.50 7.37
CA GLU A 250 -29.54 12.03 8.38
C GLU A 250 -30.59 13.12 8.49
N THR A 251 -31.80 12.75 8.08
CA THR A 251 -33.00 13.56 8.19
C THR A 251 -33.01 14.20 9.58
N LYS A 252 -32.72 15.51 9.64
CA LYS A 252 -32.87 16.28 10.87
C LYS A 252 -34.29 16.02 11.38
N PRO A 253 -34.50 15.60 12.64
CA PRO A 253 -35.84 15.58 13.18
C PRO A 253 -36.35 17.02 13.11
N SER A 254 -37.45 17.19 12.37
CA SER A 254 -38.17 18.44 12.25
C SER A 254 -38.41 18.99 13.66
N THR A 255 -37.74 20.08 14.00
CA THR A 255 -38.17 20.93 15.11
C THR A 255 -39.47 21.58 14.66
N GLN A 256 -40.57 20.84 14.75
CA GLN A 256 -41.90 21.44 14.72
C GLN A 256 -42.13 22.01 16.10
N GLU A 257 -42.24 23.33 16.11
CA GLU A 257 -42.86 24.15 17.14
C GLU A 257 -44.09 23.44 17.72
N THR A 258 -44.16 23.39 19.04
CA THR A 258 -45.46 23.44 19.72
C THR A 258 -45.31 24.33 20.94
N GLU A 259 -45.34 25.64 20.70
CA GLU A 259 -45.96 26.55 21.66
C GLU A 259 -47.43 26.16 21.79
N LYS A 260 -47.87 25.79 23.00
CA LYS A 260 -49.06 26.38 23.68
C LYS A 260 -49.52 25.53 24.87
N TYR A 261 -49.72 26.27 25.97
CA TYR A 261 -50.33 25.96 27.27
C TYR A 261 -49.42 25.39 28.35
#